data_AF-A0AAV5AZM0-F1
#
_entry.id   AF-A0AAV5AZM0-F1
#
_cell.length_a   1.000
_cell.length_b   1.000
_cell.length_c   1.000
_cell.angle_alpha   90.00
_cell.angle_beta   90.00
_cell.angle_gamma   90.00
#
_symmetry.space_group_name_H-M   'P 1'
#
loop_
_entity.id
_entity.type
_entity.pdbx_description
1 polymer ?
#
loop_
_entity_poly.entity_id
_entity_poly.type
_entity_poly.pdbx_seq_one_letter_code
_entity_poly.pdbx_strand_id
1 'polypeptide(L)'
;MNLKLNVFTISILAMVTSCQKSEMTPDKMPKLQMKEKVVQVKKDDKLGKILTDASGRTLYVFTLDADGKNHCSGDCEKIWPIFFADNITSKTIGMGLDVKDFGSIQLTSGKKQTTYKGHPLYYFAPDGMKIEKPGETKGEGARDVWFVAKPDYTILLSNTQLIGADGKGYIIDKDRKYKEDKGITQYFTDAYGLTLYTFVQDKKNMNSFTKSDFSNNAIWPIYEQKDIIVPSTLDKSLFGTIDVYGKKQLTYKGWPLYYFGQDGKKQGATKGISVPQVGVWPVVIKDINQAPEK
;
A
#
# COMPACT_ATOMS: atom_id res chain seq x y z
N MET A 1 -27.42 83.05 53.25
CA MET A 1 -28.45 82.19 53.86
C MET A 1 -29.38 81.74 52.74
N ASN A 2 -29.41 80.42 52.43
CA ASN A 2 -30.50 79.60 51.85
C ASN A 2 -31.44 80.22 50.78
N LEU A 3 -31.87 79.57 49.68
CA LEU A 3 -31.72 78.23 49.10
C LEU A 3 -32.52 78.23 47.75
N LYS A 4 -31.93 77.66 46.69
CA LYS A 4 -32.51 76.94 45.51
C LYS A 4 -33.72 77.49 44.71
N LEU A 5 -33.58 77.47 43.36
CA LEU A 5 -34.41 76.61 42.51
C LEU A 5 -33.69 76.27 41.18
N ASN A 6 -33.71 74.97 40.82
CA ASN A 6 -33.12 74.37 39.63
C ASN A 6 -33.96 74.62 38.37
N VAL A 7 -33.31 74.85 37.22
CA VAL A 7 -33.83 74.41 35.92
C VAL A 7 -32.69 73.80 35.10
N PHE A 8 -32.88 72.54 34.73
CA PHE A 8 -32.05 71.75 33.83
C PHE A 8 -32.33 72.17 32.38
N THR A 9 -31.29 72.48 31.60
CA THR A 9 -31.37 72.44 30.13
C THR A 9 -30.19 71.63 29.59
N ILE A 10 -30.54 70.46 29.07
CA ILE A 10 -29.66 69.48 28.42
C ILE A 10 -29.32 70.02 27.02
N SER A 11 -28.04 70.27 26.75
CA SER A 11 -27.53 70.51 25.39
C SER A 11 -26.79 69.25 24.92
N ILE A 12 -27.36 68.58 23.93
CA ILE A 12 -26.82 67.37 23.29
C ILE A 12 -25.69 67.79 22.35
N LEU A 13 -24.44 67.42 22.66
CA LEU A 13 -23.29 67.56 21.77
C LEU A 13 -23.20 66.31 20.90
N ALA A 14 -23.54 66.43 19.61
CA ALA A 14 -23.42 65.35 18.65
C ALA A 14 -21.94 65.12 18.29
N MET A 15 -21.34 64.03 18.78
CA MET A 15 -20.05 63.54 18.27
C MET A 15 -20.29 62.86 16.92
N VAL A 16 -19.83 63.50 15.84
CA VAL A 16 -19.67 62.84 14.53
C VAL A 16 -18.55 61.82 14.63
N THR A 17 -18.92 60.55 14.81
CA THR A 17 -18.02 59.42 14.66
C THR A 17 -17.67 59.27 13.18
N SER A 18 -16.42 59.59 12.84
CA SER A 18 -15.83 59.24 11.54
C SER A 18 -15.76 57.72 11.44
N CYS A 19 -16.71 57.10 10.74
CA CYS A 19 -16.58 55.72 10.29
C CYS A 19 -15.50 55.68 9.21
N GLN A 20 -14.27 55.36 9.61
CA GLN A 20 -13.22 54.95 8.68
C GLN A 20 -13.67 53.63 8.03
N LYS A 21 -14.24 53.73 6.83
CA LYS A 21 -14.62 52.57 6.01
C LYS A 21 -13.33 51.86 5.62
N SER A 22 -12.98 50.80 6.35
CA SER A 22 -11.90 49.90 5.95
C SER A 22 -12.35 49.21 4.67
N GLU A 23 -11.85 49.66 3.53
CA GLU A 23 -12.02 48.97 2.27
C GLU A 23 -11.26 47.64 2.32
N MET A 24 -12.00 46.52 2.35
CA MET A 24 -11.46 45.19 2.14
C MET A 24 -11.09 45.06 0.66
N THR A 25 -9.82 45.30 0.34
CA THR A 25 -9.25 44.91 -0.95
C THR A 25 -9.14 43.38 -1.03
N PRO A 26 -9.30 42.76 -2.22
CA PRO A 26 -9.22 41.31 -2.41
C PRO A 26 -7.92 40.66 -1.88
N ASP A 27 -6.85 41.43 -1.70
CA ASP A 27 -5.55 40.97 -1.20
C ASP A 27 -5.48 40.77 0.32
N LYS A 28 -6.50 41.20 1.09
CA LYS A 28 -6.51 41.10 2.57
C LYS A 28 -7.43 40.02 3.13
N MET A 29 -7.89 39.07 2.32
CA MET A 29 -8.40 37.81 2.86
C MET A 29 -7.22 36.98 3.38
N PRO A 30 -7.26 36.41 4.59
CA PRO A 30 -6.34 35.34 4.94
C PRO A 30 -6.49 34.27 3.87
N LYS A 31 -5.48 34.07 3.01
CA LYS A 31 -5.41 32.86 2.20
C LYS A 31 -5.50 31.73 3.21
N LEU A 32 -6.62 31.00 3.23
CA LEU A 32 -6.67 29.70 3.86
C LEU A 32 -5.53 28.92 3.21
N GLN A 33 -4.40 28.82 3.90
CA GLN A 33 -3.32 27.95 3.51
C GLN A 33 -3.89 26.54 3.65
N MET A 34 -4.53 26.04 2.59
CA MET A 34 -4.77 24.62 2.47
C MET A 34 -3.40 23.98 2.61
N LYS A 35 -3.15 23.34 3.75
CA LYS A 35 -1.95 22.52 3.92
C LYS A 35 -1.97 21.53 2.77
N GLU A 36 -1.02 21.71 1.85
CA GLU A 36 -0.89 20.88 0.67
C GLU A 36 -0.80 19.42 1.10
N LYS A 37 -1.54 18.54 0.42
CA LYS A 37 -1.57 17.13 0.78
C LYS A 37 -0.21 16.51 0.41
N VAL A 38 0.51 15.97 1.39
CA VAL A 38 1.87 15.46 1.21
C VAL A 38 1.92 14.15 0.44
N VAL A 39 0.85 13.34 0.53
CA VAL A 39 0.60 12.17 -0.29
C VAL A 39 -0.85 12.20 -0.76
N GLN A 40 -1.07 11.90 -2.03
CA GLN A 40 -2.36 12.01 -2.71
C GLN A 40 -2.67 10.74 -3.50
N VAL A 41 -3.96 10.52 -3.79
CA VAL A 41 -4.39 9.53 -4.76
C VAL A 41 -4.64 10.23 -6.08
N LYS A 42 -3.98 9.79 -7.15
CA LYS A 42 -4.22 10.23 -8.52
C LYS A 42 -4.77 9.08 -9.34
N LYS A 43 -5.68 9.37 -10.27
CA LYS A 43 -6.09 8.40 -11.30
C LYS A 43 -5.12 8.48 -12.47
N ASP A 44 -4.49 7.36 -12.77
CA ASP A 44 -3.76 7.08 -14.00
C ASP A 44 -4.65 6.25 -14.94
N ASP A 45 -4.61 6.55 -16.23
CA ASP A 45 -5.51 5.93 -17.21
C ASP A 45 -5.22 4.44 -17.45
N LYS A 46 -3.98 4.00 -17.26
CA LYS A 46 -3.54 2.62 -17.48
C LYS A 46 -3.46 1.84 -16.17
N LEU A 47 -3.02 2.49 -15.10
CA LEU A 47 -2.72 1.88 -13.82
C LEU A 47 -3.83 2.08 -12.78
N GLY A 48 -4.86 2.89 -13.06
CA GLY A 48 -5.93 3.15 -12.11
C GLY A 48 -5.47 4.08 -11.00
N LYS A 49 -5.84 3.82 -9.73
CA LYS A 49 -5.44 4.69 -8.63
C LYS A 49 -3.98 4.46 -8.26
N ILE A 50 -3.19 5.53 -8.21
CA ILE A 50 -1.79 5.52 -7.79
C ILE A 50 -1.54 6.56 -6.70
N LEU A 51 -0.50 6.36 -5.91
CA LEU A 51 -0.03 7.35 -4.94
C LEU A 51 0.97 8.31 -5.59
N THR A 52 0.81 9.59 -5.30
CA THR A 52 1.76 10.63 -5.68
C THR A 52 2.12 11.50 -4.49
N ASP A 53 3.24 12.21 -4.58
CA ASP A 53 3.54 13.30 -3.65
C ASP A 53 2.64 14.53 -3.90
N ALA A 54 2.88 15.59 -3.14
CA ALA A 54 2.19 16.88 -3.27
C ALA A 54 2.30 17.50 -4.68
N SER A 55 3.45 17.32 -5.34
CA SER A 55 3.71 17.84 -6.68
C SER A 55 3.17 16.94 -7.80
N GLY A 56 2.54 15.81 -7.48
CA GLY A 56 1.99 14.86 -8.45
C GLY A 56 3.02 13.91 -9.06
N ARG A 57 4.21 13.77 -8.47
CA ARG A 57 5.22 12.77 -8.84
C ARG A 57 4.85 11.42 -8.26
N THR A 58 4.98 10.36 -9.05
CA THR A 58 4.56 9.01 -8.69
C THR A 58 5.46 8.43 -7.60
N LEU A 59 4.84 7.71 -6.66
CA LEU A 59 5.51 6.97 -5.62
C LEU A 59 5.50 5.47 -5.95
N TYR A 60 6.56 4.77 -5.57
CA TYR A 60 6.81 3.38 -5.92
C TYR A 60 7.10 2.53 -4.68
N VAL A 61 6.84 1.23 -4.79
CA VAL A 61 7.22 0.19 -3.84
C VAL A 61 8.19 -0.79 -4.51
N PHE A 62 9.08 -1.35 -3.70
CA PHE A 62 10.12 -2.29 -4.12
C PHE A 62 9.80 -3.70 -3.61
N THR A 63 9.74 -4.70 -4.47
CA THR A 63 9.34 -6.05 -4.05
C THR A 63 10.35 -6.72 -3.12
N LEU A 64 11.62 -6.30 -3.14
CA LEU A 64 12.64 -6.81 -2.23
C LEU A 64 12.49 -6.27 -0.79
N ASP A 65 11.68 -5.24 -0.57
CA ASP A 65 11.38 -4.68 0.76
C ASP A 65 10.26 -5.48 1.46
N ALA A 66 10.19 -6.78 1.20
CA ALA A 66 9.15 -7.68 1.68
C ALA A 66 9.10 -7.83 3.20
N ASP A 67 10.17 -7.47 3.92
CA ASP A 67 10.21 -7.46 5.39
C ASP A 67 9.92 -6.07 6.00
N GLY A 68 9.51 -5.11 5.16
CA GLY A 68 9.24 -3.72 5.55
C GLY A 68 10.49 -2.85 5.71
N LYS A 69 11.68 -3.33 5.32
CA LYS A 69 12.93 -2.57 5.36
C LYS A 69 13.37 -2.15 3.97
N ASN A 70 14.12 -1.05 3.90
CA ASN A 70 14.77 -0.59 2.69
C ASN A 70 15.96 -1.48 2.32
N HIS A 71 15.92 -2.08 1.13
CA HIS A 71 17.02 -2.80 0.49
C HIS A 71 17.62 -2.05 -0.70
N CYS A 72 17.16 -0.83 -0.97
CA CYS A 72 17.66 0.01 -2.05
C CYS A 72 18.61 1.09 -1.51
N SER A 73 19.90 0.78 -1.51
CA SER A 73 20.97 1.68 -1.05
C SER A 73 22.05 1.88 -2.11
N GLY A 74 22.95 2.84 -1.89
CA GLY A 74 24.05 3.13 -2.81
C GLY A 74 23.55 3.61 -4.18
N ASP A 75 24.01 2.98 -5.26
CA ASP A 75 23.58 3.35 -6.62
C ASP A 75 22.09 3.06 -6.87
N CYS A 76 21.48 2.13 -6.14
CA CYS A 76 20.05 1.92 -6.21
C CYS A 76 19.29 3.18 -5.79
N GLU A 77 19.69 3.81 -4.68
CA GLU A 77 19.03 5.02 -4.14
C GLU A 77 19.19 6.23 -5.08
N LYS A 78 20.20 6.26 -5.96
CA LYS A 78 20.33 7.30 -6.98
C LYS A 78 19.20 7.20 -8.02
N ILE A 79 18.87 5.98 -8.44
CA ILE A 79 17.83 5.68 -9.43
C ILE A 79 16.45 5.64 -8.79
N TRP A 80 16.38 5.23 -7.52
CA TRP A 80 15.16 5.14 -6.73
C TRP A 80 15.33 5.94 -5.43
N PRO A 81 15.31 7.28 -5.50
CA PRO A 81 15.47 8.10 -4.30
C PRO A 81 14.35 7.81 -3.31
N ILE A 82 14.69 7.74 -2.02
CA ILE A 82 13.68 7.53 -0.98
C ILE A 82 12.66 8.67 -0.96
N PHE A 83 11.40 8.34 -0.69
CA PHE A 83 10.38 9.32 -0.35
C PHE A 83 10.28 9.49 1.16
N PHE A 84 10.27 10.73 1.62
CA PHE A 84 9.98 11.06 3.00
C PHE A 84 9.10 12.31 3.06
N ALA A 85 8.06 12.23 3.89
CA ALA A 85 7.24 13.35 4.27
C ALA A 85 7.04 13.36 5.79
N ASP A 86 7.35 14.51 6.40
CA ASP A 86 7.01 14.76 7.80
C ASP A 86 5.51 15.06 7.96
N ASN A 87 5.01 14.94 9.19
CA ASN A 87 3.67 15.37 9.59
C ASN A 87 2.53 14.71 8.78
N ILE A 88 2.66 13.43 8.46
CA ILE A 88 1.56 12.63 7.89
C ILE A 88 0.46 12.50 8.95
N THR A 89 -0.71 13.06 8.64
CA THR A 89 -1.91 13.08 9.46
C THR A 89 -3.13 12.94 8.55
N SER A 90 -4.31 12.68 9.10
CA SER A 90 -5.56 12.67 8.33
C SER A 90 -5.83 13.99 7.60
N LYS A 91 -5.26 15.11 8.06
CA LYS A 91 -5.38 16.43 7.43
C LYS A 91 -4.40 16.64 6.27
N THR A 92 -3.28 15.92 6.25
CA THR A 92 -2.20 16.10 5.26
C THR A 92 -2.16 15.02 4.19
N ILE A 93 -2.97 13.97 4.28
CA ILE A 93 -3.13 12.97 3.21
C ILE A 93 -4.38 13.24 2.35
N GLY A 94 -4.32 12.82 1.09
CA GLY A 94 -5.41 12.90 0.13
C GLY A 94 -6.62 12.02 0.51
N MET A 95 -7.77 12.30 -0.09
CA MET A 95 -8.99 11.52 0.12
C MET A 95 -8.80 10.06 -0.29
N GLY A 96 -9.44 9.14 0.43
CA GLY A 96 -9.36 7.69 0.17
C GLY A 96 -8.14 7.00 0.78
N LEU A 97 -7.31 7.73 1.54
CA LEU A 97 -6.19 7.20 2.30
C LEU A 97 -6.51 7.16 3.80
N ASP A 98 -6.04 6.13 4.49
CA ASP A 98 -6.06 6.06 5.96
C ASP A 98 -4.67 6.37 6.50
N VAL A 99 -4.60 7.25 7.51
CA VAL A 99 -3.34 7.59 8.19
C VAL A 99 -2.70 6.36 8.83
N LYS A 100 -3.48 5.35 9.21
CA LYS A 100 -3.00 4.08 9.81
C LYS A 100 -2.18 3.23 8.85
N ASP A 101 -2.35 3.44 7.55
CA ASP A 101 -1.53 2.76 6.54
C ASP A 101 -0.14 3.41 6.41
N PHE A 102 0.09 4.60 6.98
CA PHE A 102 1.38 5.28 6.89
C PHE A 102 2.26 5.02 8.11
N GLY A 103 3.55 4.85 7.85
CA GLY A 103 4.59 4.77 8.87
C GLY A 103 5.88 5.44 8.43
N SER A 104 6.94 5.26 9.20
CA SER A 104 8.28 5.68 8.79
C SER A 104 9.32 4.73 9.37
N ILE A 105 10.37 4.49 8.58
CA ILE A 105 11.55 3.74 9.00
C ILE A 105 12.76 4.67 9.07
N GLN A 106 13.67 4.35 10.00
CA GLN A 106 14.95 5.02 10.15
C GLN A 106 16.00 4.18 9.42
N LEU A 107 16.67 4.78 8.42
CA LEU A 107 17.72 4.11 7.66
C LEU A 107 19.04 4.15 8.43
N THR A 108 19.93 3.21 8.11
CA THR A 108 21.30 3.13 8.68
C THR A 108 22.12 4.40 8.42
N SER A 109 21.82 5.14 7.35
CA SER A 109 22.42 6.42 7.00
C SER A 109 21.95 7.60 7.87
N GLY A 110 20.96 7.40 8.75
CA GLY A 110 20.33 8.48 9.53
C GLY A 110 19.18 9.19 8.80
N LYS A 111 18.94 8.89 7.52
CA LYS A 111 17.74 9.36 6.80
C LYS A 111 16.49 8.65 7.29
N LYS A 112 15.33 9.32 7.20
CA LYS A 112 14.02 8.70 7.37
C LYS A 112 13.38 8.44 6.02
N GLN A 113 12.55 7.40 5.96
CA GLN A 113 11.75 7.07 4.78
C GLN A 113 10.31 6.82 5.22
N THR A 114 9.35 7.27 4.41
CA THR A 114 7.93 7.02 4.64
C THR A 114 7.58 5.63 4.14
N THR A 115 6.75 4.90 4.89
CA THR A 115 6.17 3.63 4.45
C THR A 115 4.66 3.78 4.21
N TYR A 116 4.11 2.99 3.30
CA TYR A 116 2.68 2.82 3.08
C TYR A 116 2.31 1.34 3.08
N LYS A 117 1.37 0.95 3.93
CA LYS A 117 1.00 -0.45 4.23
C LYS A 117 2.20 -1.34 4.55
N GLY A 118 3.20 -0.75 5.22
CA GLY A 118 4.46 -1.42 5.56
C GLY A 118 5.56 -1.32 4.50
N HIS A 119 5.24 -0.97 3.25
CA HIS A 119 6.22 -0.88 2.16
C HIS A 119 6.93 0.47 2.14
N PRO A 120 8.28 0.53 2.12
CA PRO A 120 9.03 1.76 1.90
C PRO A 120 8.68 2.41 0.56
N LEU A 121 8.47 3.73 0.58
CA LEU A 121 8.11 4.50 -0.61
C LEU A 121 9.32 5.15 -1.26
N TYR A 122 9.34 5.14 -2.58
CA TYR A 122 10.43 5.69 -3.41
C TYR A 122 9.89 6.60 -4.51
N TYR A 123 10.74 7.49 -4.98
CA TYR A 123 10.63 8.14 -6.28
C TYR A 123 11.35 7.32 -7.34
N PHE A 124 11.20 7.70 -8.60
CA PHE A 124 12.00 7.19 -9.71
C PHE A 124 12.77 8.32 -10.41
N ALA A 125 14.07 8.12 -10.58
CA ALA A 125 15.00 9.00 -11.29
C ALA A 125 15.74 8.19 -12.38
N PRO A 126 15.23 8.13 -13.62
CA PRO A 126 15.71 7.20 -14.65
C PRO A 126 17.19 7.41 -15.03
N ASP A 127 17.69 8.64 -14.92
CA ASP A 127 19.09 9.00 -15.18
C ASP A 127 19.95 9.09 -13.91
N GLY A 128 19.37 8.74 -12.75
CA GLY A 128 20.02 8.83 -11.44
C GLY A 128 20.24 10.27 -10.94
N MET A 129 19.69 11.28 -11.62
CA MET A 129 19.90 12.70 -11.32
C MET A 129 18.61 13.44 -11.06
N LYS A 130 17.56 13.20 -11.87
CA LYS A 130 16.29 13.92 -11.79
C LYS A 130 15.15 12.94 -11.59
N ILE A 131 14.37 13.17 -10.53
CA ILE A 131 13.09 12.50 -10.34
C ILE A 131 12.20 12.82 -11.54
N GLU A 132 11.49 11.82 -12.03
CA GLU A 132 10.55 11.95 -13.15
C GLU A 132 9.50 13.04 -12.91
N LYS A 133 8.96 13.58 -14.01
CA LYS A 133 8.02 14.71 -13.94
C LYS A 133 6.66 14.27 -13.36
N PRO A 134 5.87 15.21 -12.80
CA PRO A 134 4.52 14.90 -12.34
C PRO A 134 3.67 14.18 -13.40
N GLY A 135 2.99 13.10 -12.99
CA GLY A 135 2.19 12.26 -13.88
C GLY A 135 2.95 11.28 -14.76
N GLU A 136 4.29 11.24 -14.71
CA GLU A 136 5.05 10.15 -15.30
C GLU A 136 5.00 8.91 -14.39
N THR A 137 4.99 7.72 -15.00
CA THR A 137 4.97 6.42 -14.32
C THR A 137 6.05 5.49 -14.91
N LYS A 138 7.19 6.07 -15.31
CA LYS A 138 8.21 5.36 -16.12
C LYS A 138 8.92 4.24 -15.35
N GLY A 139 8.86 4.28 -14.02
CA GLY A 139 9.40 3.23 -13.16
C GLY A 139 8.52 1.98 -13.06
N GLU A 140 7.27 2.04 -13.53
CA GLU A 140 6.33 0.93 -13.41
C GLU A 140 6.85 -0.34 -14.10
N GLY A 141 6.89 -1.44 -13.36
CA GLY A 141 7.32 -2.75 -13.85
C GLY A 141 8.83 -2.86 -14.10
N ALA A 142 9.63 -1.88 -13.67
CA ALA A 142 11.07 -1.90 -13.92
C ALA A 142 11.71 -3.16 -13.31
N ARG A 143 12.31 -3.98 -14.18
CA ARG A 143 12.92 -5.28 -13.83
C ARG A 143 11.99 -6.24 -13.07
N ASP A 144 10.67 -6.10 -13.21
CA ASP A 144 9.65 -6.88 -12.52
C ASP A 144 9.73 -6.82 -10.97
N VAL A 145 10.35 -5.75 -10.43
CA VAL A 145 10.54 -5.58 -8.97
C VAL A 145 10.15 -4.19 -8.46
N TRP A 146 9.83 -3.24 -9.34
CA TRP A 146 9.36 -1.90 -8.97
C TRP A 146 7.96 -1.66 -9.50
N PHE A 147 7.07 -1.20 -8.62
CA PHE A 147 5.67 -0.96 -8.97
C PHE A 147 5.19 0.34 -8.37
N VAL A 148 4.30 1.05 -9.07
CA VAL A 148 3.61 2.21 -8.51
C VAL A 148 2.90 1.79 -7.23
N ALA A 149 3.02 2.61 -6.20
CA ALA A 149 2.26 2.42 -4.97
C ALA A 149 0.78 2.69 -5.27
N LYS A 150 -0.11 1.78 -4.86
CA LYS A 150 -1.55 1.94 -5.03
C LYS A 150 -2.26 1.79 -3.69
N PRO A 151 -3.35 2.53 -3.46
CA PRO A 151 -4.13 2.37 -2.24
C PRO A 151 -4.91 1.05 -2.20
N ASP A 152 -5.12 0.40 -3.34
CA ASP A 152 -6.15 -0.62 -3.56
C ASP A 152 -5.63 -1.93 -4.18
N TYR A 153 -4.33 -2.22 -4.12
CA TYR A 153 -3.84 -3.55 -4.53
C TYR A 153 -4.61 -4.67 -3.83
N THR A 154 -5.02 -5.67 -4.61
CA THR A 154 -5.53 -6.96 -4.10
C THR A 154 -4.50 -8.06 -4.33
N ILE A 155 -3.52 -7.84 -5.18
CA ILE A 155 -2.31 -8.66 -5.25
C ILE A 155 -1.15 -7.70 -5.34
N LEU A 156 -0.07 -8.03 -4.64
CA LEU A 156 1.25 -7.43 -4.80
C LEU A 156 2.29 -8.54 -4.95
N LEU A 157 3.51 -8.17 -5.28
CA LEU A 157 4.64 -9.09 -5.42
C LEU A 157 5.65 -8.84 -4.30
N SER A 158 6.28 -9.91 -3.85
CA SER A 158 7.38 -9.85 -2.87
C SER A 158 8.50 -10.79 -3.32
N ASN A 159 9.74 -10.35 -3.11
CA ASN A 159 10.96 -11.04 -3.50
C ASN A 159 11.83 -11.24 -2.26
N THR A 160 11.75 -12.41 -1.64
CA THR A 160 12.62 -12.75 -0.51
C THR A 160 12.96 -14.25 -0.51
N GLN A 161 13.86 -14.66 0.38
CA GLN A 161 14.08 -16.07 0.67
C GLN A 161 12.83 -16.64 1.33
N LEU A 162 12.34 -17.79 0.84
CA LEU A 162 11.21 -18.45 1.48
C LEU A 162 11.70 -19.19 2.73
N ILE A 163 11.15 -18.87 3.90
CA ILE A 163 11.47 -19.53 5.17
C ILE A 163 10.26 -20.34 5.66
N GLY A 164 10.45 -21.64 5.87
CA GLY A 164 9.43 -22.54 6.39
C GLY A 164 9.21 -22.41 7.91
N ALA A 165 8.14 -23.01 8.40
CA ALA A 165 7.90 -23.18 9.84
C ALA A 165 8.98 -24.04 10.53
N ASP A 166 9.68 -24.88 9.76
CA ASP A 166 10.85 -25.65 10.17
C ASP A 166 12.14 -24.81 10.32
N GLY A 167 12.07 -23.51 9.99
CA GLY A 167 13.20 -22.57 10.04
C GLY A 167 14.17 -22.68 8.86
N LYS A 168 13.90 -23.56 7.88
CA LYS A 168 14.77 -23.75 6.72
C LYS A 168 14.40 -22.81 5.59
N GLY A 169 15.41 -22.51 4.76
CA GLY A 169 15.28 -21.67 3.58
C GLY A 169 15.03 -22.48 2.32
N TYR A 170 14.19 -21.96 1.42
CA TYR A 170 13.80 -22.64 0.19
C TYR A 170 13.73 -21.69 -1.01
N ILE A 171 13.93 -22.26 -2.19
CA ILE A 171 13.54 -21.68 -3.48
C ILE A 171 12.53 -22.58 -4.18
N ILE A 172 11.84 -22.02 -5.17
CA ILE A 172 11.11 -22.79 -6.18
C ILE A 172 11.99 -22.86 -7.43
N ASP A 173 12.39 -24.07 -7.84
CA ASP A 173 13.23 -24.26 -9.02
C ASP A 173 12.45 -24.13 -10.35
N LYS A 174 13.16 -24.25 -11.47
CA LYS A 174 12.57 -24.18 -12.82
C LYS A 174 11.50 -25.23 -13.10
N ASP A 175 11.51 -26.35 -12.37
CA ASP A 175 10.55 -27.44 -12.48
C ASP A 175 9.39 -27.26 -11.46
N ARG A 176 9.34 -26.09 -10.81
CA ARG A 176 8.34 -25.66 -9.83
C ARG A 176 8.35 -26.50 -8.56
N LYS A 177 9.51 -27.06 -8.21
CA LYS A 177 9.71 -27.85 -7.00
C LYS A 177 10.45 -27.03 -5.95
N TYR A 178 10.11 -27.30 -4.69
CA TYR A 178 10.84 -26.72 -3.57
C TYR A 178 12.20 -27.39 -3.44
N LYS A 179 13.22 -26.57 -3.23
CA LYS A 179 14.59 -26.99 -2.93
C LYS A 179 15.13 -26.16 -1.77
N GLU A 180 15.75 -26.81 -0.79
CA GLU A 180 16.46 -26.10 0.28
C GLU A 180 17.61 -25.27 -0.32
N ASP A 181 17.54 -23.94 -0.16
CA ASP A 181 18.48 -22.99 -0.75
C ASP A 181 18.36 -21.61 -0.07
N LYS A 182 19.29 -20.70 -0.37
CA LYS A 182 19.29 -19.32 0.13
C LYS A 182 18.87 -18.29 -0.92
N GLY A 183 18.51 -18.73 -2.12
CA GLY A 183 18.03 -17.87 -3.17
C GLY A 183 16.70 -17.19 -2.86
N ILE A 184 16.35 -16.25 -3.72
CA ILE A 184 15.15 -15.43 -3.63
C ILE A 184 14.09 -16.00 -4.57
N THR A 185 12.84 -16.06 -4.11
CA THR A 185 11.67 -16.37 -4.93
C THR A 185 10.76 -15.15 -4.97
N GLN A 186 10.21 -14.83 -6.14
CA GLN A 186 9.12 -13.86 -6.25
C GLN A 186 7.77 -14.58 -6.11
N TYR A 187 6.92 -14.08 -5.22
CA TYR A 187 5.62 -14.67 -4.93
C TYR A 187 4.56 -13.60 -4.64
N PHE A 188 3.29 -14.01 -4.61
CA PHE A 188 2.17 -13.10 -4.43
C PHE A 188 1.89 -12.85 -2.95
N THR A 189 1.58 -11.59 -2.66
CA THR A 189 1.11 -11.12 -1.36
C THR A 189 -0.16 -10.29 -1.54
N ASP A 190 -0.83 -9.96 -0.43
CA ASP A 190 -1.82 -8.89 -0.42
C ASP A 190 -1.14 -7.49 -0.40
N ALA A 191 -1.93 -6.42 -0.34
CA ALA A 191 -1.39 -5.05 -0.26
C ALA A 191 -0.53 -4.77 0.98
N TYR A 192 -0.69 -5.54 2.06
CA TYR A 192 0.08 -5.41 3.30
C TYR A 192 1.31 -6.33 3.31
N GLY A 193 1.60 -7.02 2.18
CA GLY A 193 2.72 -7.94 2.04
C GLY A 193 2.53 -9.27 2.78
N LEU A 194 1.28 -9.66 3.09
CA LEU A 194 0.96 -10.98 3.64
C LEU A 194 0.94 -12.02 2.53
N THR A 195 1.68 -13.11 2.72
CA THR A 195 1.85 -14.18 1.73
C THR A 195 0.54 -14.89 1.40
N LEU A 196 0.34 -15.12 0.11
CA LEU A 196 -0.77 -15.91 -0.42
C LEU A 196 -0.28 -17.30 -0.84
N TYR A 197 -1.11 -18.30 -0.54
CA TYR A 197 -0.83 -19.71 -0.76
C TYR A 197 -1.90 -20.35 -1.63
N THR A 198 -1.55 -21.49 -2.22
CA THR A 198 -2.49 -22.43 -2.84
C THR A 198 -2.47 -23.75 -2.05
N PHE A 199 -3.40 -24.66 -2.33
CA PHE A 199 -3.43 -25.99 -1.72
C PHE A 199 -3.34 -27.07 -2.78
N VAL A 200 -2.38 -27.98 -2.69
CA VAL A 200 -2.12 -28.97 -3.76
C VAL A 200 -3.27 -29.96 -4.00
N GLN A 201 -4.20 -30.14 -3.07
CA GLN A 201 -5.37 -31.01 -3.27
C GLN A 201 -6.54 -30.28 -3.95
N ASP A 202 -6.47 -28.95 -4.09
CA ASP A 202 -7.49 -28.21 -4.82
C ASP A 202 -7.47 -28.56 -6.32
N LYS A 203 -8.65 -28.44 -6.92
CA LYS A 203 -8.82 -28.53 -8.37
C LYS A 203 -9.16 -27.15 -8.92
N LYS A 204 -9.14 -27.02 -10.24
CA LYS A 204 -9.49 -25.78 -10.91
C LYS A 204 -10.84 -25.25 -10.44
N ASN A 205 -10.79 -24.05 -9.88
CA ASN A 205 -11.93 -23.32 -9.32
C ASN A 205 -12.70 -24.12 -8.26
N MET A 206 -12.00 -24.94 -7.48
CA MET A 206 -12.61 -25.76 -6.43
C MET A 206 -11.75 -25.77 -5.18
N ASN A 207 -12.28 -25.16 -4.12
CA ASN A 207 -11.74 -25.25 -2.77
C ASN A 207 -12.16 -26.58 -2.14
N SER A 208 -11.17 -27.38 -1.74
CA SER A 208 -11.32 -28.69 -1.09
C SER A 208 -10.99 -28.66 0.40
N PHE A 209 -10.41 -27.56 0.89
CA PHE A 209 -9.98 -27.44 2.28
C PHE A 209 -11.10 -26.92 3.18
N THR A 210 -11.74 -25.81 2.81
CA THR A 210 -12.64 -25.06 3.69
C THR A 210 -13.92 -25.83 3.98
N LYS A 211 -14.23 -25.98 5.28
CA LYS A 211 -15.50 -26.56 5.74
C LYS A 211 -16.63 -25.55 5.68
N SER A 212 -17.87 -26.02 5.56
CA SER A 212 -19.07 -25.17 5.50
C SER A 212 -19.29 -24.31 6.75
N ASP A 213 -18.80 -24.76 7.90
CA ASP A 213 -18.84 -24.04 9.17
C ASP A 213 -17.60 -23.13 9.40
N PHE A 214 -16.66 -23.10 8.44
CA PHE A 214 -15.38 -22.39 8.52
C PHE A 214 -14.51 -22.78 9.73
N SER A 215 -14.74 -23.92 10.38
CA SER A 215 -14.02 -24.32 11.59
C SER A 215 -12.51 -24.48 11.40
N ASN A 216 -12.05 -24.76 10.18
CA ASN A 216 -10.62 -24.85 9.82
C ASN A 216 -10.04 -23.58 9.19
N ASN A 217 -10.86 -22.54 8.98
CA ASN A 217 -10.45 -21.28 8.36
C ASN A 217 -9.54 -20.44 9.27
N ALA A 218 -9.45 -20.76 10.56
CA ALA A 218 -8.49 -20.11 11.48
C ALA A 218 -7.03 -20.42 11.12
N ILE A 219 -6.77 -21.58 10.48
CA ILE A 219 -5.41 -22.01 10.11
C ILE A 219 -5.08 -21.58 8.69
N TRP A 220 -5.97 -21.85 7.74
CA TRP A 220 -5.84 -21.43 6.34
C TRP A 220 -7.06 -20.62 5.91
N PRO A 221 -7.11 -19.32 6.26
CA PRO A 221 -8.21 -18.47 5.85
C PRO A 221 -8.28 -18.35 4.33
N ILE A 222 -9.48 -18.45 3.75
CA ILE A 222 -9.68 -18.09 2.35
C ILE A 222 -9.31 -16.62 2.11
N TYR A 223 -8.70 -16.32 0.96
CA TYR A 223 -8.41 -14.95 0.56
C TYR A 223 -9.61 -14.35 -0.17
N GLU A 224 -10.43 -13.58 0.56
CA GLU A 224 -11.63 -12.93 0.03
C GLU A 224 -11.27 -11.61 -0.65
N GLN A 225 -11.68 -11.43 -1.91
CA GLN A 225 -11.53 -10.16 -2.63
C GLN A 225 -12.76 -9.87 -3.49
N LYS A 226 -13.14 -8.59 -3.54
CA LYS A 226 -14.27 -8.11 -4.37
C LYS A 226 -13.82 -7.65 -5.74
N ASP A 227 -12.63 -7.05 -5.78
CA ASP A 227 -12.00 -6.49 -6.96
C ASP A 227 -10.69 -7.23 -7.23
N ILE A 228 -10.17 -7.09 -8.44
CA ILE A 228 -8.89 -7.66 -8.85
C ILE A 228 -8.01 -6.51 -9.31
N ILE A 229 -7.13 -6.05 -8.44
CA ILE A 229 -6.15 -4.98 -8.70
C ILE A 229 -4.77 -5.55 -8.51
N VAL A 230 -4.03 -5.69 -9.61
CA VAL A 230 -2.76 -6.41 -9.67
C VAL A 230 -1.67 -5.53 -10.28
N PRO A 231 -0.38 -5.85 -10.05
CA PRO A 231 0.73 -5.17 -10.72
C PRO A 231 0.64 -5.32 -12.24
N SER A 232 1.13 -4.33 -12.99
CA SER A 232 0.99 -4.31 -14.46
C SER A 232 1.68 -5.49 -15.18
N THR A 233 2.63 -6.15 -14.51
CA THR A 233 3.36 -7.30 -15.05
C THR A 233 2.61 -8.63 -14.88
N LEU A 234 1.45 -8.62 -14.22
CA LEU A 234 0.58 -9.79 -14.09
C LEU A 234 -0.59 -9.71 -15.08
N ASP A 235 -0.89 -10.83 -15.72
CA ASP A 235 -2.09 -10.95 -16.55
C ASP A 235 -3.32 -11.10 -15.66
N LYS A 236 -4.11 -10.02 -15.60
CA LYS A 236 -5.36 -9.95 -14.83
C LYS A 236 -6.40 -10.99 -15.25
N SER A 237 -6.38 -11.46 -16.50
CA SER A 237 -7.34 -12.46 -17.01
C SER A 237 -7.16 -13.85 -16.40
N LEU A 238 -5.99 -14.12 -15.82
CA LEU A 238 -5.70 -15.36 -15.12
C LEU A 238 -6.28 -15.41 -13.70
N PHE A 239 -6.81 -14.29 -13.21
CA PHE A 239 -7.47 -14.23 -11.91
C PHE A 239 -8.97 -14.45 -12.05
N GLY A 240 -9.56 -15.10 -11.06
CA GLY A 240 -10.99 -15.35 -10.98
C GLY A 240 -11.51 -15.26 -9.56
N THR A 241 -12.79 -15.57 -9.38
CA THR A 241 -13.39 -15.76 -8.05
C THR A 241 -14.24 -17.01 -8.06
N ILE A 242 -14.32 -17.66 -6.91
CA ILE A 242 -15.24 -18.77 -6.64
C ILE A 242 -16.08 -18.44 -5.41
N ASP A 243 -17.30 -19.00 -5.35
CA ASP A 243 -18.12 -18.95 -4.15
C ASP A 243 -17.76 -20.12 -3.23
N VAL A 244 -17.42 -19.82 -1.98
CA VAL A 244 -17.18 -20.79 -0.92
C VAL A 244 -18.14 -20.46 0.21
N TYR A 245 -19.29 -21.12 0.21
CA TYR A 245 -20.36 -20.96 1.20
C TYR A 245 -20.80 -19.49 1.38
N GLY A 246 -20.98 -18.77 0.26
CA GLY A 246 -21.39 -17.36 0.23
C GLY A 246 -20.26 -16.34 0.33
N LYS A 247 -19.00 -16.79 0.39
CA LYS A 247 -17.80 -15.94 0.38
C LYS A 247 -17.09 -16.00 -0.95
N LYS A 248 -16.68 -14.84 -1.49
CA LYS A 248 -15.95 -14.74 -2.76
C LYS A 248 -14.46 -14.92 -2.53
N GLN A 249 -13.96 -16.13 -2.74
CA GLN A 249 -12.53 -16.42 -2.68
C GLN A 249 -11.87 -16.11 -4.02
N LEU A 250 -10.72 -15.44 -3.99
CA LEU A 250 -9.94 -15.15 -5.18
C LEU A 250 -9.21 -16.41 -5.69
N THR A 251 -9.08 -16.55 -7.01
CA THR A 251 -8.28 -17.61 -7.65
C THR A 251 -7.23 -17.05 -8.59
N TYR A 252 -6.14 -17.80 -8.81
CA TYR A 252 -5.13 -17.52 -9.84
C TYR A 252 -4.83 -18.78 -10.66
N LYS A 253 -4.99 -18.72 -11.99
CA LYS A 253 -4.96 -19.87 -12.89
C LYS A 253 -5.83 -21.04 -12.39
N GLY A 254 -6.95 -20.69 -11.77
CA GLY A 254 -7.90 -21.64 -11.17
C GLY A 254 -7.54 -22.16 -9.78
N TRP A 255 -6.37 -21.84 -9.21
CA TRP A 255 -6.06 -22.20 -7.83
C TRP A 255 -6.75 -21.26 -6.84
N PRO A 256 -7.53 -21.77 -5.87
CA PRO A 256 -8.03 -20.96 -4.76
C PRO A 256 -6.89 -20.41 -3.90
N LEU A 257 -7.00 -19.14 -3.50
CA LEU A 257 -5.95 -18.46 -2.73
C LEU A 257 -6.29 -18.41 -1.24
N TYR A 258 -5.29 -18.61 -0.39
CA TYR A 258 -5.41 -18.66 1.06
C TYR A 258 -4.34 -17.83 1.74
N TYR A 259 -4.62 -17.43 2.97
CA TYR A 259 -3.62 -17.01 3.95
C TYR A 259 -3.15 -18.20 4.79
N PHE A 260 -2.09 -17.99 5.56
CA PHE A 260 -1.70 -18.87 6.66
C PHE A 260 -1.74 -18.12 7.99
N GLY A 261 -2.55 -18.60 8.94
CA GLY A 261 -2.77 -17.92 10.22
C GLY A 261 -1.50 -17.76 11.07
N GLN A 262 -0.58 -18.73 11.03
CA GLN A 262 0.64 -18.72 11.85
C GLN A 262 1.78 -17.87 11.28
N ASP A 263 1.61 -17.29 10.08
CA ASP A 263 2.44 -16.17 9.64
C ASP A 263 2.23 -14.93 10.52
N GLY A 264 1.14 -14.88 11.29
CA GLY A 264 0.96 -13.91 12.37
C GLY A 264 0.85 -12.47 11.86
N LYS A 265 0.33 -12.29 10.63
CA LYS A 265 0.27 -11.00 9.92
C LYS A 265 1.64 -10.31 9.78
N LYS A 266 2.72 -11.09 9.78
CA LYS A 266 4.06 -10.57 9.54
C LYS A 266 4.30 -10.48 8.04
N GLN A 267 4.64 -9.27 7.58
CA GLN A 267 5.01 -9.01 6.19
C GLN A 267 6.14 -9.95 5.73
N GLY A 268 5.96 -10.57 4.56
CA GLY A 268 6.95 -11.45 3.96
C GLY A 268 7.16 -12.80 4.68
N ALA A 269 6.37 -13.12 5.71
CA ALA A 269 6.45 -14.44 6.35
C ALA A 269 5.87 -15.52 5.43
N THR A 270 6.58 -16.63 5.29
CA THR A 270 6.24 -17.72 4.35
C THR A 270 6.16 -19.08 5.05
N LYS A 271 5.85 -19.13 6.35
CA LYS A 271 5.99 -20.35 7.15
C LYS A 271 5.11 -21.49 6.65
N GLY A 272 3.99 -21.14 5.99
CA GLY A 272 3.02 -22.09 5.47
C GLY A 272 3.60 -23.09 4.47
N ILE A 273 4.70 -22.74 3.78
CA ILE A 273 5.30 -23.60 2.74
C ILE A 273 5.69 -24.98 3.24
N SER A 274 5.99 -25.12 4.54
CA SER A 274 6.48 -26.36 5.16
C SER A 274 5.45 -27.01 6.09
N VAL A 275 4.17 -26.66 5.97
CA VAL A 275 3.10 -27.14 6.87
C VAL A 275 2.09 -27.98 6.09
N PRO A 276 1.79 -29.23 6.48
CA PRO A 276 2.52 -30.04 7.47
C PRO A 276 3.90 -30.49 6.97
N GLN A 277 4.15 -30.37 5.67
CA GLN A 277 5.44 -30.63 5.03
C GLN A 277 5.59 -29.72 3.80
N VAL A 278 6.81 -29.64 3.29
CA VAL A 278 7.17 -28.76 2.18
C VAL A 278 6.32 -29.02 0.94
N GLY A 279 5.74 -27.96 0.38
CA GLY A 279 5.04 -27.99 -0.90
C GLY A 279 3.58 -28.42 -0.84
N VAL A 280 3.01 -28.72 0.34
CA VAL A 280 1.55 -28.97 0.45
C VAL A 280 0.75 -27.67 0.27
N TRP A 281 1.30 -26.57 0.79
CA TRP A 281 0.74 -25.22 0.66
C TRP A 281 1.78 -24.31 0.02
N PRO A 282 2.00 -24.41 -1.29
CA PRO A 282 3.01 -23.61 -1.94
C PRO A 282 2.54 -22.15 -2.03
N VAL A 283 3.50 -21.22 -1.95
CA VAL A 283 3.21 -19.80 -2.25
C VAL A 283 2.78 -19.66 -3.71
N VAL A 284 1.95 -18.66 -4.00
CA VAL A 284 1.56 -18.38 -5.38
C VAL A 284 2.71 -17.68 -6.11
N ILE A 285 3.13 -18.22 -7.25
CA ILE A 285 4.12 -17.57 -8.15
C ILE A 285 3.49 -17.32 -9.53
N LYS A 286 4.00 -16.31 -10.24
CA LYS A 286 3.52 -15.92 -11.58
C LYS A 286 3.48 -17.10 -12.56
N ASP A 287 4.51 -17.94 -12.56
CA ASP A 287 4.64 -19.05 -13.49
C ASP A 287 4.12 -20.39 -12.96
N ILE A 288 3.25 -20.37 -11.93
CA ILE A 288 2.57 -21.57 -11.43
C ILE A 288 1.77 -22.22 -12.57
N ASN A 289 1.73 -23.55 -12.57
CA ASN A 289 0.87 -24.30 -13.50
C ASN A 289 -0.60 -24.00 -13.23
N GLN A 290 -1.43 -24.14 -14.27
CA GLN A 290 -2.87 -24.14 -14.08
C GLN A 290 -3.29 -25.23 -13.10
N ALA A 291 -4.29 -24.94 -12.27
CA ALA A 291 -4.88 -25.90 -11.37
C ALA A 291 -5.38 -27.13 -12.14
N PRO A 292 -5.19 -28.37 -11.62
CA PRO A 292 -5.66 -29.58 -12.28
C PRO A 292 -7.17 -29.54 -12.49
N GLU A 293 -7.63 -30.02 -13.63
CA GLU A 293 -9.06 -30.26 -13.85
C GLU A 293 -9.59 -31.34 -12.89
N LYS A 294 -10.92 -31.39 -12.74
CA LYS A 294 -11.60 -32.37 -11.89
C LYS A 294 -11.41 -33.80 -12.38
#